data_AF-A0A527WUZ2-F1
#
_entry.id   AF-A0A527WUZ2-F1
#
_cell.length_a   1.000
_cell.length_b   1.000
_cell.length_c   1.000
_cell.angle_alpha   90.00
_cell.angle_beta   90.00
_cell.angle_gamma   90.00
#
_symmetry.space_group_name_H-M   'P 1'
#
loop_
_entity.id
_entity.type
_entity.pdbx_description
1 polymer ?
#
loop_
_entity_poly.entity_id
_entity_poly.type
_entity_poly.pdbx_seq_one_letter_code
_entity_poly.pdbx_strand_id
1 'polypeptide(L)'
;MKRPARPLRRLALLAAAVALGTAAKASDFSEPWKNADRPLVIDAYEYNSIDWQQLVTDKRVAGFINKASDGLPPPYFCFGAEADVKLCKAQWKRYAVTRELFQTRKVVAKALGLKWGAYHLARPGNPVEQANNFIDFAEPAPDELMALDIEGIDPAQWMSLDDAEEFVRQVHRRLGRFPVLYVNGKTAQYIADNRYQYRV
;
A
#
# COMPACT_ATOMS: atom_id res chain seq x y z
N MET A 1 -63.05 -63.98 -14.90
CA MET A 1 -62.54 -63.20 -16.06
C MET A 1 -63.49 -62.01 -16.25
N LYS A 2 -63.15 -60.72 -16.21
CA LYS A 2 -61.94 -59.92 -16.48
C LYS A 2 -61.86 -58.73 -15.50
N ARG A 3 -60.64 -58.21 -15.28
CA ARG A 3 -60.24 -57.08 -14.40
C ARG A 3 -60.72 -55.70 -14.92
N PRO A 4 -60.74 -54.65 -14.06
CA PRO A 4 -61.31 -53.33 -14.35
C PRO A 4 -60.32 -52.41 -15.09
N ALA A 5 -60.84 -51.46 -15.89
CA ALA A 5 -60.04 -50.40 -16.49
C ALA A 5 -60.27 -49.08 -15.72
N ARG A 6 -59.23 -48.59 -15.04
CA ARG A 6 -59.14 -47.22 -14.52
C ARG A 6 -58.49 -46.32 -15.58
N PRO A 7 -58.94 -45.07 -15.78
CA PRO A 7 -58.26 -44.16 -16.69
C PRO A 7 -56.99 -43.62 -16.01
N LEU A 8 -55.84 -43.76 -16.67
CA LEU A 8 -54.60 -43.08 -16.28
C LEU A 8 -54.70 -41.60 -16.68
N ARG A 9 -54.88 -40.72 -15.71
CA ARG A 9 -54.54 -39.29 -15.87
C ARG A 9 -53.01 -39.19 -15.96
N ARG A 10 -52.49 -38.81 -17.12
CA ARG A 10 -51.08 -38.41 -17.28
C ARG A 10 -50.89 -37.07 -16.56
N LEU A 11 -50.31 -37.10 -15.36
CA LEU A 11 -49.69 -35.90 -14.79
C LEU A 11 -48.33 -35.72 -15.47
N ALA A 12 -48.20 -34.67 -16.27
CA ALA A 12 -46.89 -34.20 -16.73
C ALA A 12 -46.22 -33.46 -15.56
N LEU A 13 -45.20 -34.07 -14.96
CA LEU A 13 -44.29 -33.40 -14.04
C LEU A 13 -43.32 -32.54 -14.87
N LEU A 14 -43.54 -31.22 -14.90
CA LEU A 14 -42.50 -30.28 -15.30
C LEU A 14 -41.49 -30.18 -14.15
N ALA A 15 -40.35 -30.83 -14.31
CA ALA A 15 -39.18 -30.60 -13.46
C ALA A 15 -38.55 -29.26 -13.90
N ALA A 16 -38.82 -28.19 -13.15
CA ALA A 16 -38.07 -26.94 -13.27
C ALA A 16 -36.68 -27.16 -12.65
N ALA A 17 -35.69 -27.48 -13.49
CA ALA A 17 -34.30 -27.47 -13.08
C ALA A 17 -33.86 -26.02 -12.84
N VAL A 18 -33.91 -25.58 -11.58
CA VAL A 18 -33.25 -24.35 -11.16
C VAL A 18 -31.76 -24.62 -11.20
N ALA A 19 -31.13 -24.30 -12.32
CA ALA A 19 -29.68 -24.19 -12.40
C ALA A 19 -29.27 -23.00 -11.54
N LEU A 20 -28.92 -23.27 -10.28
CA LEU A 20 -28.15 -22.36 -9.45
C LEU A 20 -26.78 -22.21 -10.12
N GLY A 21 -26.69 -21.28 -11.07
CA GLY A 21 -25.43 -20.83 -11.61
C GLY A 21 -24.62 -20.28 -10.45
N THR A 22 -23.59 -21.00 -10.03
CA THR A 22 -22.54 -20.43 -9.19
C THR A 22 -21.91 -19.33 -10.03
N ALA A 23 -22.32 -18.07 -9.80
CA ALA A 23 -21.62 -16.92 -10.35
C ALA A 23 -20.15 -17.11 -10.00
N ALA A 24 -19.30 -17.23 -11.03
CA ALA A 24 -17.87 -17.35 -10.84
C ALA A 24 -17.45 -16.16 -9.97
N LYS A 25 -16.96 -16.43 -8.76
CA LYS A 25 -16.44 -15.38 -7.89
C LYS A 25 -15.29 -14.73 -8.65
N ALA A 26 -15.41 -13.42 -8.91
CA ALA A 26 -14.31 -12.66 -9.48
C ALA A 26 -13.06 -12.92 -8.64
N SER A 27 -11.92 -13.13 -9.30
CA SER A 27 -10.63 -13.30 -8.64
C SER A 27 -10.40 -12.18 -7.62
N ASP A 28 -9.81 -12.49 -6.47
CA ASP A 28 -9.42 -11.49 -5.46
C ASP A 28 -8.49 -10.40 -6.02
N PHE A 29 -7.92 -10.63 -7.20
CA PHE A 29 -6.99 -9.76 -7.91
C PHE A 29 -7.62 -9.03 -9.11
N SER A 30 -8.88 -9.30 -9.44
CA SER A 30 -9.58 -8.65 -10.56
C SER A 30 -10.60 -7.64 -10.05
N GLU A 31 -10.24 -6.37 -10.12
CA GLU A 31 -11.08 -5.25 -9.67
C GLU A 31 -11.71 -5.43 -8.27
N PRO A 32 -10.94 -5.85 -7.24
CA PRO A 32 -11.49 -6.17 -5.92
C PRO A 32 -12.21 -4.99 -5.26
N TRP A 33 -11.94 -3.76 -5.68
CA TRP A 33 -12.59 -2.53 -5.21
C TRP A 33 -14.07 -2.42 -5.61
N LYS A 34 -14.54 -3.21 -6.59
CA LYS A 34 -15.97 -3.26 -6.98
C LYS A 34 -16.84 -4.00 -5.98
N ASN A 35 -16.24 -4.80 -5.09
CA ASN A 35 -16.99 -5.49 -4.04
C ASN A 35 -17.41 -4.49 -2.95
N ALA A 36 -18.72 -4.35 -2.73
CA ALA A 36 -19.28 -3.43 -1.74
C ALA A 36 -18.95 -3.81 -0.28
N ASP A 37 -18.64 -5.08 -0.02
CA ASP A 37 -18.32 -5.57 1.33
C ASP A 37 -16.83 -5.41 1.68
N ARG A 38 -15.99 -4.94 0.73
CA ARG A 38 -14.55 -4.77 0.95
C ARG A 38 -14.23 -3.35 1.41
N PRO A 39 -13.46 -3.20 2.52
CA PRO A 39 -12.90 -1.91 2.88
C PRO A 39 -11.89 -1.47 1.82
N LEU A 40 -11.83 -0.16 1.61
CA LEU A 40 -10.89 0.50 0.73
C LEU A 40 -9.82 1.20 1.57
N VAL A 41 -8.59 1.11 1.11
CA VAL A 41 -7.46 1.90 1.60
C VAL A 41 -6.93 2.69 0.42
N ILE A 42 -6.81 4.00 0.58
CA ILE A 42 -6.34 4.89 -0.47
C ILE A 42 -4.92 5.32 -0.13
N ASP A 43 -4.01 5.28 -1.11
CA ASP A 43 -2.70 5.88 -0.98
C ASP A 43 -2.57 7.18 -1.79
N ALA A 44 -1.65 8.05 -1.37
CA ALA A 44 -1.31 9.27 -2.09
C ALA A 44 0.11 9.74 -1.79
N TYR A 45 0.59 10.68 -2.62
CA TYR A 45 1.83 11.42 -2.41
C TYR A 45 1.58 12.93 -2.54
N GLU A 46 2.64 13.73 -2.42
CA GLU A 46 2.54 15.18 -2.21
C GLU A 46 1.82 15.95 -3.33
N TYR A 47 1.77 15.40 -4.55
CA TYR A 47 1.14 16.05 -5.70
C TYR A 47 -0.33 15.65 -5.92
N ASN A 48 -0.89 14.72 -5.15
CA ASN A 48 -2.32 14.43 -5.23
C ASN A 48 -3.10 15.50 -4.45
N SER A 49 -4.01 16.21 -5.11
CA SER A 49 -5.04 17.00 -4.42
C SER A 49 -6.11 16.07 -3.88
N ILE A 50 -6.54 16.27 -2.64
CA ILE A 50 -7.51 15.41 -1.95
C ILE A 50 -8.68 16.26 -1.47
N ASP A 51 -9.87 15.96 -1.98
CA ASP A 51 -11.13 16.42 -1.37
C ASP A 51 -11.53 15.42 -0.28
N TRP A 52 -11.15 15.73 0.96
CA TRP A 52 -11.40 14.87 2.11
C TRP A 52 -12.88 14.68 2.40
N GLN A 53 -13.71 15.70 2.17
CA GLN A 53 -15.15 15.61 2.42
C GLN A 53 -15.80 14.67 1.41
N GLN A 54 -15.43 14.78 0.14
CA GLN A 54 -15.89 13.86 -0.89
C GLN A 54 -15.35 12.44 -0.66
N LEU A 55 -14.09 12.30 -0.29
CA LEU A 55 -13.45 10.99 -0.07
C LEU A 55 -14.21 10.15 0.97
N VAL A 56 -14.61 10.77 2.08
CA VAL A 56 -15.27 10.06 3.18
C VAL A 56 -16.79 9.89 3.00
N THR A 57 -17.33 10.30 1.85
CA THR A 57 -18.71 9.95 1.47
C THR A 57 -18.85 8.45 1.20
N ASP A 58 -17.82 7.81 0.61
CA ASP A 58 -17.75 6.35 0.52
C ASP A 58 -17.28 5.78 1.87
N LYS A 59 -18.23 5.22 2.62
CA LYS A 59 -17.99 4.65 3.95
C LYS A 59 -17.13 3.38 3.92
N ARG A 60 -16.81 2.85 2.74
CA ARG A 60 -15.84 1.75 2.60
C ARG A 60 -14.41 2.24 2.74
N VAL A 61 -14.11 3.53 2.53
CA VAL A 61 -12.77 4.09 2.75
C VAL A 61 -12.47 4.05 4.25
N ALA A 62 -11.69 3.05 4.65
CA ALA A 62 -11.39 2.76 6.05
C ALA A 62 -10.00 3.27 6.48
N GLY A 63 -9.12 3.50 5.51
CA GLY A 63 -7.75 3.93 5.79
C GLY A 63 -7.14 4.76 4.67
N PHE A 64 -6.08 5.47 5.03
CA PHE A 64 -5.30 6.31 4.16
C PHE A 64 -3.81 6.08 4.39
N ILE A 65 -3.03 5.87 3.32
CA ILE A 65 -1.57 5.74 3.38
C ILE A 65 -0.95 6.90 2.62
N ASN A 66 -0.04 7.67 3.22
CA ASN A 66 0.61 8.78 2.51
C ASN A 66 2.12 8.53 2.36
N LYS A 67 2.70 8.90 1.22
CA LYS A 67 4.16 8.87 1.07
C LYS A 67 4.79 9.79 2.11
N ALA A 68 5.65 9.25 2.95
CA ALA A 68 6.41 10.02 3.92
C ALA A 68 7.72 10.49 3.28
N SER A 69 8.55 9.57 2.82
CA SER A 69 9.89 9.91 2.32
C SER A 69 10.23 9.13 1.06
N ASP A 70 11.23 9.62 0.35
CA ASP A 70 11.72 9.10 -0.93
C ASP A 70 13.24 9.22 -0.89
N GLY A 71 13.93 8.08 -0.74
CA GLY A 71 15.38 8.06 -0.65
C GLY A 71 15.97 8.75 0.58
N LEU A 72 17.21 9.22 0.41
CA LEU A 72 17.96 9.93 1.44
C LEU A 72 17.36 11.32 1.71
N PRO A 73 17.46 11.83 2.95
CA PRO A 73 17.09 13.20 3.25
C PRO A 73 18.04 14.18 2.53
N PRO A 74 17.60 15.43 2.28
CA PRO A 74 18.53 16.47 1.84
C PRO A 74 19.68 16.67 2.85
N PRO A 75 20.87 17.12 2.42
CA PRO A 75 22.05 17.19 3.28
C PRO A 75 21.95 18.36 4.27
N TYR A 76 22.07 18.11 5.58
CA TYR A 76 21.88 19.12 6.64
C TYR A 76 22.64 20.43 6.44
N PHE A 77 23.88 20.34 5.94
CA PHE A 77 24.72 21.49 5.65
C PHE A 77 24.90 21.67 4.14
N CYS A 78 24.57 22.85 3.63
CA CYS A 78 24.76 23.21 2.24
C CYS A 78 26.10 23.94 2.05
N PHE A 79 27.00 23.38 1.25
CA PHE A 79 28.31 23.95 0.94
C PHE A 79 28.68 23.66 -0.52
N GLY A 80 29.74 24.30 -1.03
CA GLY A 80 30.19 24.14 -2.41
C GLY A 80 29.91 25.38 -3.26
N ALA A 81 29.76 25.19 -4.57
CA ALA A 81 29.48 26.28 -5.48
C ALA A 81 28.09 26.88 -5.21
N GLU A 82 27.87 28.13 -5.65
CA GLU A 82 26.60 28.84 -5.43
C GLU A 82 25.38 28.03 -5.94
N ALA A 83 25.52 27.39 -7.10
CA ALA A 83 24.48 26.54 -7.68
C ALA A 83 24.13 25.34 -6.79
N ASP A 84 25.13 24.68 -6.20
CA ASP A 84 24.95 23.52 -5.32
C ASP A 84 24.26 23.93 -4.02
N VAL A 85 24.70 25.05 -3.43
CA VAL A 85 24.07 25.60 -2.22
C VAL A 85 22.61 25.98 -2.49
N LYS A 86 22.31 26.57 -3.65
CA LYS A 86 20.95 26.92 -4.05
C LYS A 86 20.08 25.67 -4.23
N LEU A 87 20.59 24.64 -4.88
CA LEU A 87 19.89 23.37 -5.07
C LEU A 87 19.60 22.70 -3.72
N CYS A 88 20.61 22.59 -2.86
CA CYS A 88 20.47 22.04 -1.51
C CYS A 88 19.38 22.76 -0.69
N LYS A 89 19.40 24.09 -0.68
CA LYS A 89 18.36 24.89 0.00
C LYS A 89 16.96 24.67 -0.59
N ALA A 90 16.85 24.55 -1.91
CA ALA A 90 15.57 24.27 -2.56
C ALA A 90 15.04 22.87 -2.19
N GLN A 91 15.90 21.86 -2.15
CA GLN A 91 15.56 20.50 -1.71
C GLN A 91 15.09 20.49 -0.26
N TRP A 92 15.80 21.17 0.65
CA TRP A 92 15.37 21.32 2.04
C TRP A 92 14.01 21.99 2.18
N LYS A 93 13.77 23.07 1.43
CA LYS A 93 12.48 23.75 1.44
C LYS A 93 11.37 22.81 0.98
N ARG A 94 11.59 22.06 -0.11
CA ARG A 94 10.62 21.07 -0.59
C ARG A 94 10.37 19.99 0.45
N TYR A 95 11.42 19.45 1.05
CA TYR A 95 11.35 18.43 2.08
C TYR A 95 10.51 18.90 3.28
N ALA A 96 10.80 20.09 3.80
CA ALA A 96 10.06 20.68 4.92
C ALA A 96 8.57 20.90 4.58
N VAL A 97 8.27 21.49 3.42
CA VAL A 97 6.87 21.70 2.97
C VAL A 97 6.13 20.38 2.80
N THR A 98 6.81 19.35 2.28
CA THR A 98 6.23 18.01 2.09
C THR A 98 5.91 17.37 3.43
N ARG A 99 6.77 17.55 4.45
CA ARG A 99 6.53 17.05 5.80
C ARG A 99 5.34 17.74 6.47
N GLU A 100 5.23 19.06 6.35
CA GLU A 100 4.07 19.80 6.86
C GLU A 100 2.76 19.33 6.22
N LEU A 101 2.77 19.13 4.90
CA LEU A 101 1.61 18.58 4.19
C LEU A 101 1.27 17.17 4.68
N PHE A 102 2.26 16.28 4.83
CA PHE A 102 2.07 14.93 5.36
C PHE A 102 1.42 14.96 6.75
N GLN A 103 1.95 15.77 7.68
CA GLN A 103 1.44 15.86 9.05
C GLN A 103 0.03 16.46 9.08
N THR A 104 -0.25 17.45 8.23
CA THR A 104 -1.60 17.99 8.05
C THR A 104 -2.59 16.93 7.58
N ARG A 105 -2.21 16.14 6.55
CA ARG A 105 -3.05 15.04 6.03
C ARG A 105 -3.30 13.98 7.10
N LYS A 106 -2.28 13.64 7.90
CA LYS A 106 -2.39 12.72 9.03
C LYS A 106 -3.45 13.18 10.03
N VAL A 107 -3.39 14.45 10.45
CA VAL A 107 -4.37 15.03 11.39
C VAL A 107 -5.79 14.99 10.80
N VAL A 108 -5.96 15.42 9.55
CA VAL A 108 -7.28 15.45 8.88
C VAL A 108 -7.85 14.04 8.73
N ALA A 109 -7.07 13.07 8.24
CA ALA A 109 -7.52 11.70 8.06
C ALA A 109 -7.98 11.07 9.39
N LYS A 110 -7.19 11.24 10.46
CA LYS A 110 -7.53 10.72 11.79
C LYS A 110 -8.77 11.41 12.38
N ALA A 111 -8.92 12.72 12.19
CA ALA A 111 -10.12 13.46 12.61
C ALA A 111 -11.40 12.98 11.90
N LEU A 112 -11.27 12.49 10.66
CA LEU A 112 -12.36 11.88 9.90
C LEU A 112 -12.59 10.40 10.21
N GLY A 113 -11.86 9.84 11.19
CA GLY A 113 -12.00 8.45 11.63
C GLY A 113 -11.27 7.42 10.75
N LEU A 114 -10.43 7.84 9.81
CA LEU A 114 -9.65 6.94 8.97
C LEU A 114 -8.46 6.37 9.75
N LYS A 115 -8.10 5.12 9.47
CA LYS A 115 -6.79 4.56 9.83
C LYS A 115 -5.69 5.23 9.01
N TRP A 116 -4.51 5.40 9.60
CA TRP A 116 -3.39 6.07 8.96
C TRP A 116 -2.23 5.11 8.71
N GLY A 117 -1.56 5.30 7.58
CA GLY A 117 -0.32 4.65 7.24
C GLY A 117 0.64 5.58 6.51
N ALA A 118 1.91 5.17 6.49
CA ALA A 118 2.95 5.87 5.79
C ALA A 118 3.83 4.88 5.02
N TYR A 119 4.33 5.29 3.86
CA TYR A 119 5.33 4.52 3.13
C TYR A 119 6.60 5.31 2.82
N HIS A 120 7.70 4.58 2.67
CA HIS A 120 8.98 5.08 2.18
C HIS A 120 9.25 4.51 0.79
N LEU A 121 9.48 5.37 -0.20
CA LEU A 121 9.90 4.94 -1.53
C LEU A 121 11.41 4.68 -1.53
N ALA A 122 11.78 3.41 -1.63
CA ALA A 122 13.14 2.95 -1.43
C ALA A 122 14.04 3.28 -2.63
N ARG A 123 15.12 4.01 -2.40
CA ARG A 123 16.10 4.40 -3.44
C ARG A 123 17.47 3.77 -3.18
N PRO A 124 18.38 3.77 -4.18
CA PRO A 124 19.77 3.45 -3.96
C PRO A 124 20.38 4.40 -2.92
N GLY A 125 21.30 3.89 -2.10
CA GLY A 125 21.96 4.64 -1.04
C GLY A 125 21.88 3.92 0.31
N ASN A 126 22.38 4.57 1.36
CA ASN A 126 22.50 3.96 2.67
C ASN A 126 21.10 3.57 3.26
N PRO A 127 20.83 2.28 3.54
CA PRO A 127 19.52 1.85 4.02
C PRO A 127 19.20 2.30 5.44
N VAL A 128 20.20 2.42 6.31
CA VAL A 128 20.05 2.88 7.70
C VAL A 128 19.67 4.37 7.73
N GLU A 129 20.30 5.20 6.90
CA GLU A 129 19.95 6.61 6.78
C GLU A 129 18.55 6.82 6.19
N GLN A 130 18.18 6.03 5.18
CA GLN A 130 16.82 6.03 4.64
C GLN A 130 15.77 5.62 5.69
N ALA A 131 16.05 4.58 6.49
CA ALA A 131 15.17 4.16 7.58
C ALA A 131 15.00 5.24 8.65
N ASN A 132 16.10 5.91 9.03
CA ASN A 132 16.05 7.01 9.97
C ASN A 132 15.25 8.19 9.42
N ASN A 133 15.50 8.57 8.16
CA ASN A 133 14.74 9.59 7.45
C ASN A 133 13.23 9.28 7.46
N PHE A 134 12.85 8.04 7.13
CA PHE A 134 11.45 7.63 7.15
C PHE A 134 10.80 7.79 8.51
N ILE A 135 11.46 7.33 9.58
CA ILE A 135 10.93 7.40 10.94
C ILE A 135 10.80 8.86 11.40
N ASP A 136 11.83 9.67 11.16
CA ASP A 136 11.87 11.07 11.61
C ASP A 136 10.90 11.94 10.79
N PHE A 137 10.62 11.58 9.54
CA PHE A 137 9.63 12.25 8.72
C PHE A 137 8.20 11.88 9.15
N ALA A 138 7.93 10.58 9.30
CA ALA A 138 6.58 10.07 9.48
C ALA A 138 6.08 10.14 10.93
N GLU A 139 6.99 10.05 11.91
CA GLU A 139 6.69 9.99 13.35
C GLU A 139 5.52 9.02 13.64
N PRO A 140 5.66 7.73 13.31
CA PRO A 140 4.53 6.79 13.32
C PRO A 140 4.09 6.45 14.73
N ALA A 141 2.78 6.55 14.99
CA ALA A 141 2.19 6.08 16.25
C ALA A 141 2.09 4.53 16.25
N PRO A 142 1.94 3.89 17.42
CA PRO A 142 1.93 2.42 17.53
C PRO A 142 0.85 1.71 16.69
N ASP A 143 -0.27 2.39 16.40
CA ASP A 143 -1.40 1.87 15.62
C ASP A 143 -1.35 2.24 14.13
N GLU A 144 -0.32 2.96 13.69
CA GLU A 144 -0.18 3.43 12.32
C GLU A 144 0.64 2.46 11.48
N LEU A 145 0.22 2.22 10.24
CA LEU A 145 0.92 1.33 9.32
C LEU A 145 2.22 1.99 8.82
N MET A 146 3.27 1.18 8.68
CA MET A 146 4.50 1.56 8.01
C MET A 146 4.74 0.60 6.85
N ALA A 147 5.11 1.11 5.68
CA ALA A 147 5.46 0.31 4.52
C ALA A 147 6.81 0.72 3.93
N LEU A 148 7.58 -0.27 3.50
CA LEU A 148 8.71 -0.09 2.59
C LEU A 148 8.21 -0.39 1.16
N ASP A 149 8.38 0.57 0.26
CA ASP A 149 7.94 0.48 -1.13
C ASP A 149 9.16 0.30 -2.06
N ILE A 150 9.21 -0.84 -2.77
CA ILE A 150 10.27 -1.20 -3.72
C ILE A 150 9.65 -1.50 -5.10
N GLU A 151 9.94 -0.64 -6.07
CA GLU A 151 9.31 -0.69 -7.40
C GLU A 151 10.15 -1.41 -8.47
N GLY A 152 11.31 -1.95 -8.12
CA GLY A 152 12.15 -2.70 -9.07
C GLY A 152 13.38 -3.32 -8.43
N ILE A 153 14.11 -4.12 -9.22
CA ILE A 153 15.31 -4.87 -8.77
C ILE A 153 16.60 -4.27 -9.33
N ASP A 154 16.50 -3.27 -10.21
CA ASP A 154 17.69 -2.59 -10.74
C ASP A 154 18.34 -1.75 -9.61
N PRO A 155 19.54 -2.13 -9.12
CA PRO A 155 20.18 -1.46 -8.00
C PRO A 155 20.65 -0.03 -8.35
N ALA A 156 20.68 0.33 -9.63
CA ALA A 156 20.95 1.70 -10.05
C ALA A 156 19.74 2.63 -9.85
N GLN A 157 18.53 2.06 -9.68
CA GLN A 157 17.27 2.81 -9.59
C GLN A 157 16.54 2.61 -8.27
N TRP A 158 16.72 1.46 -7.63
CA TRP A 158 15.97 1.00 -6.47
C TRP A 158 16.89 0.42 -5.40
N MET A 159 16.43 0.44 -4.15
CA MET A 159 17.10 -0.25 -3.05
C MET A 159 17.17 -1.75 -3.33
N SER A 160 18.32 -2.38 -3.06
CA SER A 160 18.47 -3.84 -3.18
C SER A 160 17.66 -4.56 -2.10
N LEU A 161 17.37 -5.85 -2.28
CA LEU A 161 16.66 -6.64 -1.26
C LEU A 161 17.49 -6.84 0.02
N ASP A 162 18.81 -6.90 -0.10
CA ASP A 162 19.72 -7.00 1.04
C ASP A 162 19.75 -5.68 1.83
N ASP A 163 19.79 -4.54 1.13
CA ASP A 163 19.67 -3.22 1.76
C ASP A 163 18.27 -3.02 2.38
N ALA A 164 17.22 -3.54 1.74
CA ALA A 164 15.87 -3.53 2.29
C ALA A 164 15.79 -4.30 3.61
N GLU A 165 16.49 -5.43 3.73
CA GLU A 165 16.61 -6.15 5.00
C GLU A 165 17.24 -5.27 6.09
N GLU A 166 18.34 -4.58 5.79
CA GLU A 166 18.97 -3.68 6.77
C GLU A 166 18.08 -2.47 7.12
N PHE A 167 17.35 -1.93 6.13
CA PHE A 167 16.35 -0.87 6.37
C PHE A 167 15.30 -1.35 7.37
N VAL A 168 14.67 -2.52 7.16
CA VAL A 168 13.59 -2.99 8.04
C VAL A 168 14.11 -3.41 9.41
N ARG A 169 15.35 -3.93 9.49
CA ARG A 169 16.03 -4.17 10.76
C ARG A 169 16.25 -2.86 11.52
N GLN A 170 16.68 -1.79 10.86
CA GLN A 170 16.80 -0.48 11.49
C GLN A 170 15.45 0.07 11.97
N VAL A 171 14.38 -0.10 11.17
CA VAL A 171 13.03 0.27 11.61
C VAL A 171 12.62 -0.48 12.88
N HIS A 172 12.84 -1.79 12.91
CA HIS A 172 12.56 -2.61 14.08
C HIS A 172 13.40 -2.21 15.30
N ARG A 173 14.70 -1.91 15.13
CA ARG A 173 15.56 -1.43 16.23
C ARG A 173 15.02 -0.15 16.87
N ARG A 174 14.48 0.78 16.06
CA ARG A 174 13.96 2.08 16.55
C ARG A 174 12.54 2.00 17.11
N LEU A 175 11.68 1.15 16.55
CA LEU A 175 10.24 1.16 16.83
C LEU A 175 9.68 -0.15 17.38
N GLY A 176 10.48 -1.21 17.46
CA GLY A 176 10.08 -2.52 17.98
C GLY A 176 9.10 -3.30 17.10
N ARG A 177 8.89 -2.88 15.85
CA ARG A 177 8.00 -3.54 14.88
C ARG A 177 8.50 -3.35 13.46
N PHE A 178 8.25 -4.34 12.61
CA PHE A 178 8.62 -4.29 11.19
C PHE A 178 7.57 -3.52 10.37
N PRO A 179 7.99 -2.79 9.32
CA PRO A 179 7.08 -2.31 8.29
C PRO A 179 6.60 -3.47 7.41
N VAL A 180 5.48 -3.27 6.70
CA VAL A 180 5.06 -4.16 5.62
C VAL A 180 5.90 -3.89 4.37
N LEU A 181 6.04 -4.88 3.50
CA LEU A 181 6.66 -4.72 2.19
C LEU A 181 5.57 -4.50 1.13
N TYR A 182 5.69 -3.42 0.37
CA TYR A 182 4.92 -3.18 -0.85
C TYR A 182 5.84 -3.29 -2.06
N VAL A 183 5.39 -4.04 -3.07
CA VAL A 183 6.10 -4.27 -4.33
C VAL A 183 5.08 -4.43 -5.46
N ASN A 184 5.45 -4.03 -6.67
CA ASN A 184 4.66 -4.37 -7.85
C ASN A 184 4.77 -5.86 -8.22
N GLY A 185 3.90 -6.30 -9.13
CA GLY A 185 3.82 -7.71 -9.53
C GLY A 185 5.10 -8.29 -10.14
N LYS A 186 5.92 -7.48 -10.85
CA LYS A 186 7.18 -7.96 -11.42
C LYS A 186 8.23 -8.20 -10.33
N THR A 187 8.37 -7.25 -9.41
CA THR A 187 9.24 -7.39 -8.24
C THR A 187 8.80 -8.56 -7.36
N ALA A 188 7.50 -8.70 -7.11
CA ALA A 188 6.94 -9.83 -6.35
C ALA A 188 7.29 -11.18 -7.00
N GLN A 189 7.13 -11.29 -8.32
CA GLN A 189 7.47 -12.50 -9.06
C GLN A 189 8.98 -12.79 -8.96
N TYR A 190 9.83 -11.78 -9.12
CA TYR A 190 11.28 -11.94 -8.97
C TYR A 190 11.65 -12.49 -7.58
N ILE A 191 11.07 -11.95 -6.50
CA ILE A 191 11.29 -12.44 -5.13
C ILE A 191 10.83 -13.90 -5.01
N ALA A 192 9.66 -14.25 -5.57
CA ALA A 192 9.11 -15.59 -5.51
C ALA A 192 9.97 -16.63 -6.27
N ASP A 193 10.51 -16.25 -7.43
CA ASP A 193 11.39 -17.08 -8.25
C ASP A 193 12.76 -17.28 -7.59
N ASN A 194 13.23 -16.27 -6.85
CA ASN A 194 14.51 -16.28 -6.14
C ASN A 194 14.40 -16.61 -4.66
N ARG A 195 13.23 -17.09 -4.19
CA ARG A 195 12.98 -17.39 -2.76
C ARG A 195 14.01 -18.33 -2.11
N TYR A 196 14.71 -19.14 -2.90
CA TYR A 196 15.75 -20.04 -2.42
C TYR A 196 17.00 -19.30 -1.88
N GLN A 197 17.20 -18.04 -2.27
CA GLN A 197 18.28 -17.18 -1.80
C GLN A 197 17.99 -16.63 -0.39
N TYR A 198 16.72 -16.54 -0.01
CA TYR A 198 16.25 -15.90 1.23
C TYR A 198 15.73 -16.93 2.24
N ARG A 199 16.46 -18.03 2.45
CA ARG A 199 16.09 -19.03 3.45
C ARG A 199 16.29 -18.47 4.86
N VAL A 200 15.16 -18.30 5.56
CA VAL A 200 15.07 -17.92 6.98
C VAL A 200 15.41 -19.10 7.88
#